data_AF-A0A485PIE0-F1
#
_entry.id   AF-A0A485PIE0-F1
#
_cell.length_a   1.000
_cell.length_b   1.000
_cell.length_c   1.000
_cell.angle_alpha   90.00
_cell.angle_beta   90.00
_cell.angle_gamma   90.00
#
_symmetry.space_group_name_H-M   'P 1'
#
loop_
_entity.id
_entity.type
_entity.pdbx_description
1 polymer ?
#
loop_
_entity_poly.entity_id
_entity_poly.type
_entity_poly.pdbx_seq_one_letter_code
_entity_poly.pdbx_strand_id
1 'polypeptide(L)'
;MKDRLEQLKAKQLTQDDDADEVEVAIDNTAFMDEFFSEIEETRLNIDKISEHVEEAKKLYSIILSAPIPEPKTKDDLEQLTTEIKKRANNVRNKLKSMERHIEEDDVRSSADLRIRKSQHSVLSRKFVEVMTKYNEAQVDFRERSKGRIQRQLEITGKKTTDEELEEMLESGNPAIFTSGIIDSQISKQALSEIEGRHKDIVRLESSIKELHDMFVDIAMLVENQASYFGDI
;
A
#
# COMPACT_ATOMS: atom_id res chain seq x y z
N MET A 1 27.64 -29.23 -2.55
CA MET A 1 28.77 -28.82 -3.40
C MET A 1 30.05 -29.04 -2.63
N LYS A 2 31.07 -29.68 -3.23
CA LYS A 2 32.38 -29.84 -2.59
C LYS A 2 33.16 -28.53 -2.71
N ASP A 3 33.62 -28.01 -1.59
CA ASP A 3 34.47 -26.82 -1.53
C ASP A 3 35.79 -27.10 -2.28
N ARG A 4 36.11 -26.27 -3.26
CA ARG A 4 37.32 -26.36 -4.10
C ARG A 4 38.23 -25.14 -3.92
N LEU A 5 37.96 -24.31 -2.91
CA LEU A 5 38.71 -23.08 -2.66
C LEU A 5 40.20 -23.35 -2.39
N GLU A 6 40.51 -24.43 -1.67
CA GLU A 6 41.90 -24.84 -1.39
C GLU A 6 42.63 -25.33 -2.64
N GLN A 7 41.93 -26.00 -3.57
CA GLN A 7 42.53 -26.47 -4.82
C GLN A 7 42.89 -25.32 -5.76
N LEU A 8 42.15 -24.22 -5.71
CA LEU A 8 42.45 -23.00 -6.47
C LEU A 8 43.66 -22.25 -5.89
N LYS A 9 43.73 -22.11 -4.56
CA LYS A 9 44.88 -21.50 -3.88
C LYS A 9 46.18 -22.27 -4.11
N ALA A 10 46.13 -23.59 -4.06
CA ALA A 10 47.30 -24.43 -4.28
C ALA A 10 47.83 -24.32 -5.72
N LYS A 11 46.96 -24.06 -6.70
CA LYS A 11 47.34 -23.94 -8.12
C LYS A 11 47.99 -22.59 -8.44
N GLN A 12 47.55 -21.52 -7.77
CA GLN A 12 48.16 -20.17 -7.90
C GLN A 12 49.59 -20.10 -7.39
N LEU A 13 49.95 -20.90 -6.37
CA LEU A 13 51.31 -20.91 -5.81
C LEU A 13 52.34 -21.69 -6.64
N THR A 14 51.90 -22.38 -7.70
CA THR A 14 52.77 -23.26 -8.51
C THR A 14 53.02 -22.76 -9.94
N GLN A 15 52.45 -21.63 -10.33
CA GLN A 15 52.70 -21.00 -11.62
C GLN A 15 53.58 -19.77 -11.43
N ASP A 16 54.90 -19.98 -11.52
CA ASP A 16 55.82 -18.96 -12.03
C ASP A 16 55.51 -18.80 -13.53
N ASP A 17 54.66 -17.85 -13.89
CA ASP A 17 54.57 -17.32 -15.24
C ASP A 17 53.95 -15.92 -15.16
N ASP A 18 54.59 -14.97 -15.85
CA ASP A 18 54.25 -13.56 -16.02
C ASP A 18 52.78 -13.32 -16.42
N ALA A 19 51.87 -13.42 -15.45
CA ALA A 19 50.52 -12.92 -15.59
C ALA A 19 50.52 -11.52 -14.99
N ASP A 20 50.34 -10.51 -15.86
CA ASP A 20 49.94 -9.16 -15.45
C ASP A 20 48.97 -9.30 -14.28
N GLU A 21 49.45 -8.88 -13.11
CA GLU A 21 48.67 -8.85 -11.89
C GLU A 21 47.58 -7.81 -12.17
N VAL A 22 46.44 -8.29 -12.68
CA VAL A 22 45.22 -7.49 -12.71
C VAL A 22 44.86 -7.33 -11.25
N GLU A 23 45.43 -6.31 -10.62
CA GLU A 23 44.93 -5.74 -9.38
C GLU A 23 43.47 -5.40 -9.63
N VAL A 24 42.59 -6.35 -9.32
CA VAL A 24 41.21 -6.01 -9.03
C VAL A 24 41.32 -5.21 -7.75
N ALA A 25 41.42 -3.88 -7.91
CA ALA A 25 41.33 -2.95 -6.81
C ALA A 25 40.02 -3.27 -6.08
N ILE A 26 40.12 -3.97 -4.95
CA ILE A 26 39.03 -4.09 -3.98
C ILE A 26 39.01 -2.75 -3.24
N ASP A 27 38.86 -1.66 -3.98
CA ASP A 27 38.55 -0.34 -3.44
C ASP A 27 37.04 -0.16 -3.57
N ASN A 28 36.30 -0.98 -2.83
CA ASN A 28 34.85 -1.07 -2.97
C ASN A 28 34.15 -1.03 -1.61
N THR A 29 34.65 -0.20 -0.70
CA THR A 29 33.95 0.09 0.56
C THR A 29 32.78 1.06 0.40
N ALA A 30 32.50 1.57 -0.82
CA ALA A 30 31.43 2.56 -1.08
C ALA A 30 30.56 2.24 -2.32
N PHE A 31 30.55 1.00 -2.81
CA PHE A 31 29.80 0.64 -4.02
C PHE A 31 28.31 0.65 -3.78
N MET A 32 27.61 1.61 -4.39
CA MET A 32 26.16 1.76 -4.30
C MET A 32 25.62 1.93 -2.87
N ASP A 33 26.43 2.32 -1.89
CA ASP A 33 26.00 2.44 -0.48
C ASP A 33 24.79 3.38 -0.32
N GLU A 34 24.82 4.54 -0.98
CA GLU A 34 23.70 5.48 -0.98
C GLU A 34 22.43 4.85 -1.59
N PHE A 35 22.58 4.16 -2.72
CA PHE A 35 21.47 3.46 -3.36
C PHE A 35 20.90 2.35 -2.47
N PHE A 36 21.75 1.51 -1.86
CA PHE A 36 21.30 0.47 -0.96
C PHE A 36 20.64 1.02 0.30
N SER A 37 21.12 2.16 0.81
CA SER A 37 20.46 2.88 1.91
C SER A 37 19.06 3.35 1.50
N GLU A 38 18.89 3.91 0.30
CA GLU A 38 17.57 4.30 -0.22
C GLU A 38 16.64 3.10 -0.41
N ILE A 39 17.16 1.98 -0.92
CA ILE A 39 16.41 0.72 -1.08
C ILE A 39 15.93 0.20 0.27
N GLU A 40 16.80 0.18 1.27
CA GLU A 40 16.45 -0.32 2.60
C GLU A 40 15.42 0.58 3.29
N GLU A 41 15.59 1.90 3.21
CA GLU A 41 14.60 2.82 3.76
C GLU A 41 13.24 2.70 3.04
N THR A 42 13.24 2.48 1.71
CA THR A 42 12.01 2.23 0.95
C THR A 42 11.33 0.93 1.38
N ARG A 43 12.11 -0.14 1.54
CA ARG A 43 11.64 -1.44 2.02
C ARG A 43 11.01 -1.33 3.41
N LEU A 44 11.67 -0.67 4.34
CA LEU A 44 11.17 -0.44 5.70
C LEU A 44 9.85 0.33 5.70
N ASN A 45 9.71 1.34 4.83
CA ASN A 45 8.43 2.04 4.70
C ASN A 45 7.31 1.14 4.16
N ILE A 46 7.59 0.30 3.16
CA ILE A 46 6.60 -0.67 2.64
C ILE A 46 6.19 -1.66 3.74
N ASP A 47 7.14 -2.17 4.52
CA ASP A 47 6.86 -3.09 5.63
C ASP A 47 6.00 -2.41 6.71
N LYS A 48 6.30 -1.16 7.06
CA LYS A 48 5.47 -0.39 8.00
C LYS A 48 4.07 -0.10 7.48
N ILE A 49 3.91 0.17 6.18
CA ILE A 49 2.57 0.28 5.59
C ILE A 49 1.84 -1.05 5.76
N SER A 50 2.48 -2.18 5.45
CA SER A 50 1.86 -3.50 5.61
C SER A 50 1.42 -3.78 7.05
N GLU A 51 2.23 -3.41 8.04
CA GLU A 51 1.86 -3.51 9.46
C GLU A 51 0.62 -2.66 9.78
N HIS A 52 0.62 -1.38 9.37
CA HIS A 52 -0.50 -0.47 9.61
C HIS A 52 -1.78 -0.90 8.90
N VAL A 53 -1.69 -1.54 7.73
CA VAL A 53 -2.84 -2.12 7.03
C VAL A 53 -3.47 -3.24 7.86
N GLU A 54 -2.67 -4.11 8.48
CA GLU A 54 -3.18 -5.16 9.36
C GLU A 54 -3.77 -4.59 10.67
N GLU A 55 -3.21 -3.51 11.18
CA GLU A 55 -3.80 -2.77 12.31
C GLU A 55 -5.13 -2.12 11.93
N ALA A 56 -5.22 -1.48 10.77
CA ALA A 56 -6.45 -0.88 10.26
C ALA A 56 -7.57 -1.93 10.11
N LYS A 57 -7.25 -3.13 9.59
CA LYS A 57 -8.20 -4.26 9.52
C LYS A 57 -8.77 -4.63 10.89
N LYS A 58 -7.95 -4.63 11.94
CA LYS A 58 -8.41 -4.90 13.31
C LYS A 58 -9.35 -3.80 13.79
N LEU A 59 -9.01 -2.53 13.56
CA LEU A 59 -9.88 -1.41 13.91
C LEU A 59 -11.20 -1.43 13.14
N TYR A 60 -11.20 -1.75 11.84
CA TYR A 60 -12.42 -1.97 11.06
C TYR A 60 -13.32 -3.02 11.69
N SER A 61 -12.74 -4.15 12.10
CA SER A 61 -13.50 -5.21 12.79
C SER A 61 -14.11 -4.75 14.11
N ILE A 62 -13.34 -4.02 14.94
CA ILE A 62 -13.81 -3.47 16.22
C ILE A 62 -14.95 -2.48 15.96
N ILE A 63 -14.76 -1.55 15.02
CA ILE A 63 -15.75 -0.55 14.62
C ILE A 63 -17.04 -1.24 14.15
N LEU A 64 -16.96 -2.31 13.36
CA LEU A 64 -18.14 -3.05 12.89
C LEU A 64 -18.81 -3.92 13.98
N SER A 65 -18.13 -4.21 15.08
CA SER A 65 -18.64 -5.06 16.16
C SER A 65 -19.60 -4.33 17.11
N ALA A 66 -19.54 -3.00 17.16
CA ALA A 66 -20.35 -2.17 18.05
C ALA A 66 -21.35 -1.30 17.26
N PRO A 67 -22.61 -1.16 17.72
CA PRO A 67 -23.57 -0.19 17.17
C PRO A 67 -23.02 1.24 17.16
N ILE A 68 -22.40 1.63 18.28
CA ILE A 68 -21.75 2.93 18.47
C ILE A 68 -20.31 2.67 18.91
N PRO A 69 -19.32 2.77 18.00
CA PRO A 69 -17.92 2.58 18.33
C PRO A 69 -17.41 3.64 19.29
N GLU A 70 -16.42 3.28 20.10
CA GLU A 70 -15.72 4.25 20.95
C GLU A 70 -15.00 5.31 20.08
N PRO A 71 -15.09 6.61 20.43
CA PRO A 71 -14.42 7.68 19.68
C PRO A 71 -12.93 7.41 19.48
N LYS A 72 -12.26 6.90 20.50
CA LYS A 72 -10.83 6.56 20.44
C LYS A 72 -10.49 5.56 19.32
N THR A 73 -11.35 4.56 19.09
CA THR A 73 -11.12 3.59 18.00
C THR A 73 -11.16 4.26 16.63
N LYS A 74 -12.02 5.28 16.47
CA LYS A 74 -12.11 6.07 15.23
C LYS A 74 -10.90 6.99 15.07
N ASP A 75 -10.47 7.63 16.15
CA ASP A 75 -9.27 8.48 16.16
C ASP A 75 -8.01 7.67 15.80
N ASP A 76 -7.86 6.48 16.39
CA ASP A 76 -6.75 5.56 16.11
C ASP A 76 -6.75 5.15 14.61
N LEU A 77 -7.93 4.92 14.01
CA LEU A 77 -8.06 4.58 12.59
C LEU A 77 -7.69 5.76 11.67
N GLU A 78 -8.12 6.98 12.03
CA GLU A 78 -7.77 8.20 11.29
C GLU A 78 -6.25 8.46 11.34
N GLN A 79 -5.61 8.21 12.48
CA GLN A 79 -4.17 8.30 12.64
C GLN A 79 -3.44 7.27 11.74
N LEU A 80 -3.88 6.01 11.74
CA LEU A 80 -3.30 4.98 10.87
C LEU A 80 -3.47 5.33 9.39
N THR A 81 -4.64 5.84 9.01
CA THR A 81 -4.90 6.28 7.63
C THR A 81 -3.92 7.38 7.20
N THR A 82 -3.65 8.34 8.09
CA THR A 82 -2.70 9.43 7.86
C THR A 82 -1.26 8.92 7.74
N GLU A 83 -0.84 8.00 8.62
CA GLU A 83 0.50 7.41 8.58
C GLU A 83 0.72 6.54 7.33
N ILE A 84 -0.27 5.72 6.95
CA ILE A 84 -0.25 4.95 5.69
C ILE A 84 -0.07 5.90 4.51
N LYS A 85 -0.88 6.97 4.42
CA LYS A 85 -0.79 7.97 3.36
C LYS A 85 0.59 8.61 3.28
N LYS A 86 1.14 9.03 4.43
CA LYS A 86 2.46 9.68 4.51
C LYS A 86 3.57 8.76 4.00
N ARG A 87 3.59 7.50 4.47
CA ARG A 87 4.59 6.51 4.06
C ARG A 87 4.44 6.12 2.61
N ALA A 88 3.22 5.92 2.14
CA ALA A 88 2.96 5.56 0.74
C ALA A 88 3.42 6.68 -0.21
N ASN A 89 3.22 7.95 0.15
CA ASN A 89 3.79 9.07 -0.60
C ASN A 89 5.32 9.10 -0.60
N ASN A 90 5.97 8.77 0.52
CA ASN A 90 7.42 8.66 0.59
C ASN A 90 7.94 7.56 -0.36
N VAL A 91 7.35 6.36 -0.29
CA VAL A 91 7.68 5.24 -1.18
C VAL A 91 7.49 5.62 -2.65
N ARG A 92 6.35 6.23 -2.99
CA ARG A 92 6.07 6.70 -4.36
C ARG A 92 7.16 7.64 -4.87
N ASN A 93 7.53 8.64 -4.07
CA ASN A 93 8.54 9.63 -4.48
C ASN A 93 9.92 8.99 -4.68
N LYS A 94 10.29 8.04 -3.82
CA LYS A 94 11.56 7.31 -3.94
C LYS A 94 11.61 6.43 -5.17
N LEU A 95 10.54 5.68 -5.44
CA LEU A 95 10.44 4.86 -6.67
C LEU A 95 10.55 5.74 -7.92
N LYS A 96 9.84 6.87 -7.97
CA LYS A 96 9.97 7.85 -9.09
C LYS A 96 11.39 8.40 -9.23
N SER A 97 12.10 8.66 -8.12
CA SER A 97 13.49 9.12 -8.16
C SER A 97 14.43 8.03 -8.69
N MET A 98 14.25 6.79 -8.24
CA MET A 98 15.02 5.64 -8.71
C MET A 98 14.81 5.40 -10.21
N GLU A 99 13.58 5.54 -10.71
CA GLU A 99 13.26 5.41 -12.13
C GLU A 99 14.01 6.46 -12.98
N ARG A 100 13.98 7.74 -12.60
CA ARG A 100 14.73 8.78 -13.32
C ARG A 100 16.23 8.50 -13.38
N HIS A 101 16.80 8.04 -12.27
CA HIS A 101 18.22 7.65 -12.23
C HIS A 101 18.54 6.41 -13.07
N ILE A 102 17.55 5.59 -13.43
CA ILE A 102 17.71 4.47 -14.35
C ILE A 102 17.64 4.95 -15.82
N GLU A 103 16.80 5.95 -16.11
CA GLU A 103 16.61 6.49 -17.47
C GLU A 103 17.74 7.43 -17.93
N GLU A 104 18.32 8.22 -17.02
CA GLU A 104 19.32 9.24 -17.35
C GLU A 104 20.73 8.67 -17.61
N ASP A 105 20.99 7.41 -17.25
CA ASP A 105 22.35 6.87 -17.10
C ASP A 105 22.68 5.69 -18.04
N ASP A 106 22.72 5.98 -19.34
CA ASP A 106 23.12 5.03 -20.42
C ASP A 106 24.63 4.69 -20.40
N VAL A 107 25.41 5.32 -19.51
CA VAL A 107 26.89 5.26 -19.45
C VAL A 107 27.41 4.37 -18.31
N ARG A 108 26.55 3.85 -17.44
CA ARG A 108 26.96 3.01 -16.29
C ARG A 108 27.28 1.56 -16.70
N SER A 109 28.11 0.89 -15.89
CA SER A 109 28.39 -0.54 -16.10
C SER A 109 27.08 -1.34 -16.15
N SER A 110 27.02 -2.32 -17.06
CA SER A 110 25.81 -3.15 -17.23
C SER A 110 25.38 -3.87 -15.95
N ALA A 111 26.28 -4.06 -14.98
CA ALA A 111 25.96 -4.66 -13.68
C ALA A 111 25.24 -3.68 -12.74
N ASP A 112 25.68 -2.42 -12.63
CA ASP A 112 25.03 -1.38 -11.79
C ASP A 112 23.59 -1.14 -12.26
N LEU A 113 23.41 -0.93 -13.56
CA LEU A 113 22.09 -0.70 -14.16
C LEU A 113 21.14 -1.90 -13.94
N ARG A 114 21.65 -3.14 -14.07
CA ARG A 114 20.86 -4.36 -13.81
C ARG A 114 20.43 -4.46 -12.35
N ILE A 115 21.30 -4.14 -11.40
CA ILE A 115 20.97 -4.17 -9.97
C ILE A 115 19.89 -3.12 -9.68
N ARG A 116 20.04 -1.89 -10.18
CA ARG A 116 19.08 -0.81 -9.97
C ARG A 116 17.70 -1.14 -10.55
N LYS A 117 17.64 -1.60 -11.81
CA LYS A 117 16.40 -2.07 -12.44
C LYS A 117 15.74 -3.20 -11.66
N SER A 118 16.52 -4.19 -11.21
CA SER A 118 16.00 -5.32 -10.43
C SER A 118 15.40 -4.88 -9.09
N GLN A 119 16.13 -4.06 -8.32
CA GLN A 119 15.68 -3.58 -7.01
C GLN A 119 14.45 -2.67 -7.12
N HIS A 120 14.45 -1.72 -8.06
CA HIS A 120 13.29 -0.88 -8.35
C HIS A 120 12.06 -1.75 -8.62
N SER A 121 12.20 -2.75 -9.49
CA SER A 121 11.09 -3.63 -9.88
C SER A 121 10.55 -4.47 -8.71
N VAL A 122 11.41 -4.98 -7.84
CA VAL A 122 11.00 -5.71 -6.63
C VAL A 122 10.24 -4.80 -5.67
N LEU A 123 10.73 -3.58 -5.43
CA LEU A 123 10.06 -2.63 -4.54
C LEU A 123 8.73 -2.14 -5.10
N SER A 124 8.64 -1.82 -6.41
CA SER A 124 7.39 -1.43 -7.06
C SER A 124 6.33 -2.52 -6.91
N ARG A 125 6.65 -3.78 -7.20
CA ARG A 125 5.71 -4.90 -7.04
C ARG A 125 5.24 -5.06 -5.60
N LYS A 126 6.16 -5.03 -4.63
CA LYS A 126 5.82 -5.15 -3.21
C LYS A 126 4.94 -4.00 -2.74
N PHE A 127 5.21 -2.79 -3.22
CA PHE A 127 4.39 -1.62 -2.90
C PHE A 127 2.97 -1.75 -3.46
N VAL A 128 2.82 -2.12 -4.73
CA VAL A 128 1.50 -2.40 -5.34
C VAL A 128 0.75 -3.44 -4.53
N GLU A 129 1.39 -4.57 -4.20
CA GLU A 129 0.77 -5.65 -3.43
C GLU A 129 0.19 -5.16 -2.09
N VAL A 130 0.98 -4.39 -1.32
CA VAL A 130 0.54 -3.87 -0.03
C VAL A 130 -0.59 -2.85 -0.19
N MET A 131 -0.52 -1.97 -1.18
CA MET A 131 -1.57 -0.97 -1.43
C MET A 131 -2.86 -1.63 -1.93
N THR A 132 -2.78 -2.69 -2.75
CA THR A 132 -3.94 -3.48 -3.17
C THR A 132 -4.63 -4.12 -1.97
N LYS A 133 -3.86 -4.75 -1.07
CA LYS A 133 -4.39 -5.31 0.18
C LYS A 133 -5.06 -4.26 1.07
N TYR A 134 -4.54 -3.02 1.07
CA TYR A 134 -5.16 -1.92 1.79
C TYR A 134 -6.51 -1.54 1.17
N ASN A 135 -6.55 -1.36 -0.15
CA ASN A 135 -7.79 -1.05 -0.88
C ASN A 135 -8.86 -2.14 -0.71
N GLU A 136 -8.48 -3.41 -0.78
CA GLU A 136 -9.37 -4.55 -0.50
C GLU A 136 -9.99 -4.47 0.91
N ALA A 137 -9.17 -4.14 1.92
CA ALA A 137 -9.65 -3.97 3.29
C ALA A 137 -10.63 -2.80 3.43
N GLN A 138 -10.37 -1.70 2.72
CA GLN A 138 -11.25 -0.55 2.68
C GLN A 138 -12.60 -0.91 2.04
N VAL A 139 -12.59 -1.55 0.86
CA VAL A 139 -13.80 -1.97 0.16
C VAL A 139 -14.63 -2.94 1.02
N ASP A 140 -14.01 -3.94 1.66
CA ASP A 140 -14.73 -4.85 2.58
C ASP A 140 -15.37 -4.09 3.76
N PHE A 141 -14.66 -3.11 4.34
CA PHE A 141 -15.22 -2.28 5.41
C PHE A 141 -16.39 -1.40 4.92
N ARG A 142 -16.32 -0.86 3.69
CA ARG A 142 -17.40 -0.10 3.06
C ARG A 142 -18.66 -0.95 2.92
N GLU A 143 -18.53 -2.13 2.30
CA GLU A 143 -19.65 -3.03 2.02
C GLU A 143 -20.32 -3.52 3.31
N ARG A 144 -19.53 -3.85 4.34
CA ARG A 144 -20.07 -4.22 5.65
C ARG A 144 -20.77 -3.06 6.34
N SER A 145 -20.25 -1.83 6.20
CA SER A 145 -20.89 -0.63 6.75
C SER A 145 -22.22 -0.34 6.04
N LYS A 146 -22.27 -0.50 4.71
CA LYS A 146 -23.50 -0.42 3.91
C LYS A 146 -24.53 -1.45 4.38
N GLY A 147 -24.13 -2.71 4.53
CA GLY A 147 -25.02 -3.76 5.04
C GLY A 147 -25.56 -3.48 6.46
N ARG A 148 -24.76 -2.85 7.33
CA ARG A 148 -25.23 -2.36 8.64
C ARG A 148 -26.30 -1.28 8.50
N ILE A 149 -26.11 -0.30 7.62
CA ILE A 149 -27.11 0.75 7.35
C ILE A 149 -28.41 0.12 6.84
N GLN A 150 -28.33 -0.78 5.86
CA GLN A 150 -29.50 -1.49 5.33
C GLN A 150 -30.28 -2.18 6.45
N ARG A 151 -29.56 -2.89 7.34
CA ARG A 151 -30.18 -3.58 8.46
C ARG A 151 -30.89 -2.62 9.43
N GLN A 152 -30.31 -1.46 9.72
CA GLN A 152 -30.93 -0.46 10.58
C GLN A 152 -32.15 0.19 9.93
N LEU A 153 -32.14 0.41 8.61
CA LEU A 153 -33.31 0.87 7.88
C LEU A 153 -34.46 -0.14 7.96
N GLU A 154 -34.19 -1.43 7.80
CA GLU A 154 -35.20 -2.49 7.97
C GLU A 154 -35.83 -2.51 9.37
N ILE A 155 -35.02 -2.31 10.43
CA ILE A 155 -35.50 -2.24 11.82
C ILE A 155 -36.47 -1.07 12.01
N THR A 156 -36.23 0.04 11.33
CA THR A 156 -37.10 1.23 11.34
C THR A 156 -38.37 1.06 10.48
N GLY A 157 -38.52 -0.07 9.78
CA GLY A 157 -39.64 -0.37 8.91
C GLY A 157 -39.48 0.12 7.47
N LYS A 158 -38.30 0.64 7.09
CA LYS A 158 -37.99 1.09 5.73
C LYS A 158 -37.24 -0.02 5.00
N LYS A 159 -37.93 -0.72 4.09
CA LYS A 159 -37.26 -1.62 3.14
C LYS A 159 -36.54 -0.79 2.09
N THR A 160 -35.30 -1.15 1.79
CA THR A 160 -34.45 -0.42 0.85
C THR A 160 -33.64 -1.44 0.06
N THR A 161 -33.69 -1.36 -1.27
CA THR A 161 -32.86 -2.21 -2.14
C THR A 161 -31.40 -1.79 -2.07
N ASP A 162 -30.50 -2.60 -2.64
CA ASP A 162 -29.08 -2.27 -2.66
C ASP A 162 -28.80 -1.01 -3.49
N GLU A 163 -29.50 -0.85 -4.62
CA GLU A 163 -29.39 0.30 -5.52
C GLU A 163 -29.95 1.57 -4.86
N GLU A 164 -31.13 1.50 -4.24
CA GLU A 164 -31.70 2.63 -3.50
C GLU A 164 -30.77 3.08 -2.36
N LEU A 165 -30.14 2.13 -1.68
CA LEU A 165 -29.19 2.45 -0.61
C LEU A 165 -27.93 3.13 -1.15
N GLU A 166 -27.44 2.70 -2.31
CA GLU A 166 -26.30 3.34 -2.97
C GLU A 166 -26.62 4.79 -3.36
N GLU A 167 -27.78 5.04 -3.98
CA GLU A 167 -28.25 6.40 -4.29
C GLU A 167 -28.35 7.27 -3.03
N MET A 168 -28.81 6.69 -1.92
CA MET A 168 -28.88 7.37 -0.64
C MET A 168 -27.50 7.77 -0.10
N LEU A 169 -26.50 6.90 -0.22
CA LEU A 169 -25.11 7.18 0.15
C LEU A 169 -24.50 8.26 -0.75
N GLU A 170 -24.68 8.16 -2.06
CA GLU A 170 -24.17 9.12 -3.05
C GLU A 170 -24.79 10.52 -2.91
N SER A 171 -26.04 10.61 -2.44
CA SER A 171 -26.75 11.88 -2.26
C SER A 171 -26.04 12.86 -1.33
N GLY A 172 -25.18 12.35 -0.43
CA GLY A 172 -24.49 13.15 0.59
C GLY A 172 -25.42 13.84 1.60
N ASN A 173 -26.72 13.55 1.59
CA ASN A 173 -27.73 14.18 2.44
C ASN A 173 -28.18 13.23 3.57
N PRO A 174 -27.69 13.39 4.81
CA PRO A 174 -28.06 12.51 5.93
C PRO A 174 -29.57 12.45 6.21
N ALA A 175 -30.32 13.50 5.87
CA ALA A 175 -31.77 13.53 6.09
C ALA A 175 -32.53 12.47 5.27
N ILE A 176 -31.94 11.96 4.18
CA ILE A 176 -32.55 10.92 3.35
C ILE A 176 -32.80 9.62 4.14
N PHE A 177 -31.96 9.35 5.14
CA PHE A 177 -32.10 8.21 6.04
C PHE A 177 -33.25 8.39 7.04
N THR A 178 -33.54 9.63 7.45
CA THR A 178 -34.61 9.95 8.42
C THR A 178 -36.00 10.07 7.82
N SER A 179 -36.10 10.23 6.49
CA SER A 179 -37.37 10.47 5.81
C SER A 179 -38.29 9.25 5.89
N GLY A 180 -39.50 9.44 6.40
CA GLY A 180 -40.55 8.42 6.49
C GLY A 180 -40.45 7.50 7.71
N ILE A 181 -39.51 7.73 8.63
CA ILE A 181 -39.35 6.92 9.84
C ILE A 181 -40.19 7.51 10.98
N ILE A 182 -40.95 6.65 11.66
CA ILE A 182 -41.77 7.03 12.82
C ILE A 182 -40.86 7.35 14.01
N ASP A 183 -41.12 8.46 14.71
CA ASP A 183 -40.36 8.85 15.90
C ASP A 183 -40.60 7.86 17.06
N SER A 184 -39.59 7.04 17.35
CA SER A 184 -39.58 6.08 18.45
C SER A 184 -38.17 5.98 19.03
N GLN A 185 -38.03 5.48 20.26
CA GLN A 185 -36.71 5.29 20.87
C GLN A 185 -35.84 4.32 20.06
N ILE A 186 -36.45 3.28 19.47
CA ILE A 186 -35.79 2.32 18.58
C ILE A 186 -35.31 3.03 17.32
N SER A 187 -36.17 3.86 16.72
CA SER A 187 -35.84 4.64 15.52
C SER A 187 -34.68 5.60 15.78
N LYS A 188 -34.64 6.29 16.93
CA LYS A 188 -33.55 7.20 17.29
C LYS A 188 -32.20 6.49 17.39
N GLN A 189 -32.18 5.29 17.98
CA GLN A 189 -30.95 4.51 18.09
C GLN A 189 -30.47 4.01 16.72
N ALA A 190 -31.38 3.47 15.90
CA ALA A 190 -31.07 3.03 14.54
C ALA A 190 -30.53 4.18 13.68
N LEU A 191 -31.16 5.37 13.77
CA LEU A 191 -30.71 6.56 13.05
C LEU A 191 -29.32 7.04 13.49
N SER A 192 -29.04 7.02 14.79
CA SER A 192 -27.70 7.38 15.30
C SER A 192 -26.61 6.43 14.78
N GLU A 193 -26.91 5.13 14.69
CA GLU A 193 -25.99 4.15 14.09
C GLU A 193 -25.82 4.41 12.59
N ILE A 194 -26.91 4.64 11.84
CA ILE A 194 -26.87 4.96 10.41
C ILE A 194 -25.99 6.18 10.14
N GLU A 195 -26.19 7.27 10.87
CA GLU A 195 -25.37 8.48 10.74
C GLU A 195 -23.89 8.22 11.04
N GLY A 196 -23.62 7.41 12.06
CA GLY A 196 -22.26 6.99 12.42
C GLY A 196 -21.58 6.21 11.29
N ARG A 197 -22.29 5.24 10.69
CA ARG A 197 -21.78 4.42 9.57
C ARG A 197 -21.62 5.22 8.30
N HIS A 198 -22.56 6.09 7.99
CA HIS A 198 -22.47 6.97 6.82
C HIS A 198 -21.23 7.87 6.92
N LYS A 199 -20.94 8.45 8.09
CA LYS A 199 -19.70 9.21 8.31
C LYS A 199 -18.45 8.35 8.10
N ASP A 200 -18.47 7.09 8.53
CA ASP A 200 -17.36 6.16 8.34
C ASP A 200 -17.13 5.88 6.84
N ILE A 201 -18.21 5.66 6.06
CA ILE A 201 -18.16 5.47 4.60
C ILE A 201 -17.58 6.71 3.90
N VAL A 202 -18.09 7.91 4.21
CA VAL A 202 -17.63 9.16 3.57
C VAL A 202 -16.13 9.39 3.79
N ARG A 203 -15.63 9.13 5.01
CA ARG A 203 -14.19 9.24 5.32
C ARG A 203 -13.37 8.22 4.54
N LEU A 204 -13.87 6.99 4.47
CA LEU A 204 -13.23 5.91 3.73
C LEU A 204 -13.14 6.23 2.23
N GLU A 205 -14.21 6.73 1.62
CA GLU A 205 -14.25 7.08 0.20
C GLU A 205 -13.25 8.19 -0.14
N SER A 206 -13.07 9.16 0.76
CA SER A 206 -12.00 10.15 0.63
C SER A 206 -10.62 9.49 0.63
N SER A 207 -10.39 8.49 1.49
CA SER A 207 -9.11 7.76 1.51
C SER A 207 -8.90 6.91 0.25
N ILE A 208 -9.93 6.20 -0.23
CA ILE A 208 -9.86 5.39 -1.46
C ILE A 208 -9.55 6.27 -2.67
N LYS A 209 -10.18 7.45 -2.77
CA LYS A 209 -9.93 8.40 -3.86
C LYS A 209 -8.47 8.85 -3.89
N GLU A 210 -7.88 9.11 -2.73
CA GLU A 210 -6.46 9.46 -2.64
C GLU A 210 -5.53 8.30 -3.01
N LEU A 211 -5.92 7.05 -2.72
CA LEU A 211 -5.18 5.87 -3.18
C LEU A 211 -5.28 5.69 -4.69
N HIS A 212 -6.44 5.97 -5.29
CA HIS A 212 -6.64 5.85 -6.74
C HIS A 212 -5.64 6.71 -7.51
N ASP A 213 -5.43 7.96 -7.10
CA ASP A 213 -4.43 8.84 -7.71
C ASP A 213 -3.00 8.25 -7.64
N MET A 214 -2.72 7.51 -6.57
CA MET A 214 -1.45 6.81 -6.38
C MET A 214 -1.34 5.56 -7.26
N PHE A 215 -2.42 4.80 -7.45
CA PHE A 215 -2.43 3.62 -8.31
C PHE A 215 -2.22 3.96 -9.78
N VAL A 216 -2.79 5.07 -10.26
CA VAL A 216 -2.56 5.54 -11.64
C VAL A 216 -1.08 5.81 -11.85
N ASP A 217 -0.44 6.51 -10.91
CA ASP A 217 1.00 6.76 -10.93
C ASP A 217 1.82 5.46 -10.96
N ILE A 218 1.49 4.48 -10.12
CA ILE A 218 2.27 3.24 -10.00
C ILE A 218 2.01 2.30 -11.17
N ALA A 219 0.80 2.27 -11.73
CA ALA A 219 0.48 1.48 -12.92
C ALA A 219 1.38 1.89 -14.09
N MET A 220 1.58 3.21 -14.30
CA MET A 220 2.52 3.73 -15.30
C MET A 220 3.97 3.29 -15.01
N LEU A 221 4.41 3.32 -13.73
CA LEU A 221 5.74 2.85 -13.33
C LEU A 221 5.97 1.35 -13.61
N VAL A 222 4.92 0.52 -13.51
CA VAL A 222 5.01 -0.93 -13.73
C VAL A 222 4.89 -1.28 -15.22
N GLU A 223 4.08 -0.55 -15.99
CA GLU A 223 3.98 -0.72 -17.45
C GLU A 223 5.29 -0.38 -18.16
N ASN A 224 5.97 0.71 -17.78
CA ASN A 224 7.29 1.05 -18.30
C ASN A 224 8.32 -0.07 -18.03
N GLN A 225 8.14 -0.82 -16.94
CA GLN A 225 9.02 -1.94 -16.59
C GLN A 225 8.82 -3.19 -17.46
N ALA A 226 7.62 -3.43 -17.99
CA ALA A 226 7.38 -4.57 -18.88
C ALA A 226 8.22 -4.46 -20.17
N SER A 227 8.58 -3.25 -20.59
CA SER A 227 9.50 -3.04 -21.71
C SER A 227 10.93 -3.49 -21.42
N TYR A 228 11.42 -3.34 -20.18
CA TYR A 228 12.81 -3.67 -19.81
C TYR A 228 13.08 -5.17 -19.67
N PHE A 229 12.06 -5.98 -19.43
CA PHE A 229 12.17 -7.44 -19.29
C PHE A 229 11.77 -8.20 -20.56
N GLY A 230 11.25 -7.50 -21.59
CA GLY A 230 10.92 -8.10 -22.89
C GLY A 230 12.13 -8.43 -23.77
N ASP A 231 13.32 -7.93 -23.42
CA ASP A 231 14.58 -8.08 -24.17
C ASP A 231 15.56 -9.11 -23.56
N ILE A 232 15.08 -10.10 -22.79
CA ILE A 232 15.91 -11.22 -22.27
C ILE A 232 15.64 -12.50 -23.05
#